data_AF-A0A923IG48-F1
#
_entry.id   AF-A0A923IG48-F1
#
_cell.length_a   1.000
_cell.length_b   1.000
_cell.length_c   1.000
_cell.angle_alpha   90.00
_cell.angle_beta   90.00
_cell.angle_gamma   90.00
#
_symmetry.space_group_name_H-M   'P 1'
#
loop_
_entity.id
_entity.type
_entity.pdbx_description
1 polymer ?
#
loop_
_entity_poly.entity_id
_entity_poly.type
_entity_poly.pdbx_seq_one_letter_code
_entity_poly.pdbx_strand_id
1 'polypeptide(L)'
;ADVVLPVKLNTDSAGEYMVDVLKAFRVELENKLDVKITDDALRASMDLCGKLRGLLGQIYEMRAHNPDAISGSDVYSIMKASMIMDRQELLTLLNEGVMELEQKQGAGTVVRRKRVVLSGGICDFPDVYAIIEEAGGAVVWDDLCMGTRTFAGDYAAKEDPVAAIAGRYLERVVCPAKHSGLTNRADNLVKMVRERDAQGVIILLLKFCDPHAFDYPYLKNALDKEGVPNMLLEVEDQLPPDGQLRTRFEAFLEML
;
A
#
# COMPACT_ATOMS: atom_id res chain seq x y z
N ALA A 1 2.24 -16.83 19.36
CA ALA A 1 3.16 -15.83 19.92
C ALA A 1 2.50 -14.51 19.64
N ASP A 2 2.49 -13.61 20.61
CA ASP A 2 2.18 -12.23 20.29
C ASP A 2 3.43 -11.63 19.62
N VAL A 3 3.33 -11.34 18.33
CA VAL A 3 4.40 -10.67 17.59
C VAL A 3 4.27 -9.17 17.85
N VAL A 4 4.91 -8.69 18.91
CA VAL A 4 4.90 -7.28 19.28
C VAL A 4 6.07 -6.57 18.59
N LEU A 5 5.76 -5.80 17.55
CA LEU A 5 6.77 -5.02 16.83
C LEU A 5 7.08 -3.71 17.57
N PRO A 6 8.32 -3.20 17.55
CA PRO A 6 8.67 -1.93 18.17
C PRO A 6 7.82 -0.78 17.62
N VAL A 7 7.54 0.23 18.44
CA VAL A 7 6.78 1.42 18.03
C VAL A 7 7.71 2.45 17.39
N LYS A 8 8.88 2.68 17.99
CA LYS A 8 9.95 3.52 17.44
C LYS A 8 10.88 2.66 16.60
N LEU A 9 11.13 3.05 15.35
CA LEU A 9 11.86 2.22 14.37
C LEU A 9 13.25 2.76 14.02
N ASN A 10 13.55 4.00 14.38
CA ASN A 10 14.77 4.72 14.00
C ASN A 10 15.89 4.64 15.04
N THR A 11 16.01 3.51 15.74
CA THR A 11 17.04 3.27 16.75
C THR A 11 17.60 1.87 16.61
N ASP A 12 18.91 1.70 16.87
CA ASP A 12 19.57 0.39 16.79
C ASP A 12 18.89 -0.66 17.68
N SER A 13 18.50 -0.27 18.90
CA SER A 13 17.77 -1.14 19.85
C SER A 13 16.43 -1.63 19.31
N ALA A 14 15.76 -0.87 18.43
CA ALA A 14 14.53 -1.32 17.79
C ALA A 14 14.82 -2.39 16.73
N GLY A 15 15.96 -2.27 16.04
CA GLY A 15 16.45 -3.28 15.10
C GLY A 15 16.76 -4.60 15.79
N GLU A 16 17.53 -4.55 16.87
CA GLU A 16 17.86 -5.73 17.69
C GLU A 16 16.59 -6.39 18.23
N TYR A 17 15.71 -5.61 18.87
CA TYR A 17 14.44 -6.10 19.40
C TYR A 17 13.57 -6.77 18.32
N MET A 18 13.48 -6.17 17.13
CA MET A 18 12.71 -6.74 16.01
C MET A 18 13.24 -8.12 15.61
N VAL A 19 14.56 -8.28 15.53
CA VAL A 19 15.20 -9.55 15.20
C VAL A 19 14.90 -10.61 16.27
N ASP A 20 15.03 -10.25 17.55
CA ASP A 20 14.77 -11.17 18.65
C ASP A 20 13.31 -11.63 18.71
N VAL A 21 12.35 -10.71 18.52
CA VAL A 21 10.92 -11.04 18.43
C VAL A 21 10.64 -12.01 17.28
N LEU A 22 11.21 -11.78 16.10
CA LEU A 22 11.00 -12.66 14.95
C LEU A 22 11.68 -14.02 15.12
N LYS A 23 12.86 -14.09 15.76
CA LYS A 23 13.53 -15.36 16.10
C LYS A 23 12.71 -16.15 17.12
N ALA A 24 12.21 -15.51 18.16
CA ALA A 24 11.33 -16.13 19.14
C ALA A 24 10.05 -16.65 18.48
N PHE A 25 9.44 -15.85 17.58
CA PHE A 25 8.26 -16.25 16.84
C PHE A 25 8.50 -17.47 15.95
N ARG A 26 9.64 -17.52 15.25
CA ARG A 26 10.05 -18.69 14.46
C ARG A 26 10.08 -19.95 15.32
N VAL A 27 10.75 -19.92 16.48
CA VAL A 27 10.85 -21.08 17.38
C VAL A 27 9.47 -21.51 17.88
N GLU A 28 8.59 -20.55 18.22
CA GLU A 28 7.24 -20.90 18.67
C GLU A 28 6.39 -21.52 17.55
N LEU A 29 6.50 -21.02 16.32
CA LEU A 29 5.83 -21.62 15.15
C LEU A 29 6.33 -23.03 14.87
N GLU A 30 7.65 -23.26 14.92
CA GLU A 30 8.25 -24.59 14.78
C GLU A 30 7.62 -25.57 15.77
N ASN A 31 7.56 -25.19 17.05
CA ASN A 31 7.00 -26.02 18.12
C ASN A 31 5.49 -26.26 17.97
N LYS A 32 4.73 -25.25 17.54
CA LYS A 32 3.27 -25.34 17.41
C LYS A 32 2.83 -26.18 16.21
N LEU A 33 3.57 -26.11 15.12
CA LEU A 33 3.25 -26.80 13.87
C LEU A 33 3.99 -28.14 13.73
N ASP A 34 4.89 -28.46 14.65
CA ASP A 34 5.78 -29.62 14.60
C ASP A 34 6.58 -29.69 13.29
N VAL A 35 7.17 -28.55 12.91
CA VAL A 35 7.98 -28.40 11.69
C VAL A 35 9.30 -27.71 12.00
N LYS A 36 10.29 -27.90 11.11
CA LYS A 36 11.51 -27.08 11.11
C LYS A 36 11.41 -25.99 10.05
N ILE A 37 11.57 -24.73 10.46
CA ILE A 37 11.70 -23.58 9.59
C ILE A 37 13.19 -23.32 9.46
N THR A 38 13.83 -23.78 8.39
CA THR A 38 15.27 -23.59 8.16
C THR A 38 15.57 -22.22 7.53
N ASP A 39 16.84 -21.80 7.58
CA ASP A 39 17.26 -20.56 6.91
C ASP A 39 17.07 -20.64 5.40
N ASP A 40 17.33 -21.82 4.79
CA ASP A 40 17.09 -22.05 3.37
C ASP A 40 15.60 -21.96 3.01
N ALA A 41 14.71 -22.49 3.85
CA ALA A 41 13.27 -22.37 3.66
C ALA A 41 12.82 -20.89 3.75
N LEU A 42 13.40 -20.13 4.69
CA LEU A 42 13.16 -18.69 4.78
C LEU A 42 13.64 -17.95 3.53
N ARG A 43 14.83 -18.25 3.02
CA ARG A 43 15.35 -17.64 1.79
C ARG A 43 14.48 -17.95 0.58
N ALA A 44 14.07 -19.21 0.41
CA ALA A 44 13.15 -19.59 -0.68
C ALA A 44 11.80 -18.83 -0.58
N SER A 45 11.26 -18.69 0.62
CA SER A 45 10.04 -17.90 0.87
C SER A 45 10.26 -16.41 0.61
N MET A 46 11.41 -15.85 1.02
CA MET A 46 11.80 -14.48 0.74
C MET A 46 11.89 -14.21 -0.77
N ASP A 47 12.52 -15.10 -1.54
CA ASP A 47 12.60 -14.97 -2.99
C ASP A 47 11.22 -14.98 -3.65
N LEU A 48 10.35 -15.90 -3.22
CA LEU A 48 8.96 -15.97 -3.70
C LEU A 48 8.19 -14.69 -3.37
N CYS A 49 8.23 -14.24 -2.11
CA CYS A 49 7.60 -13.00 -1.69
C CYS A 49 8.21 -11.77 -2.38
N GLY A 50 9.51 -11.77 -2.71
CA GLY A 50 10.16 -10.73 -3.49
C GLY A 50 9.60 -10.65 -4.91
N LYS A 51 9.49 -11.79 -5.60
CA LYS A 51 8.88 -11.88 -6.94
C LYS A 51 7.43 -11.37 -6.96
N LEU A 52 6.62 -11.82 -6.00
CA LEU A 52 5.22 -11.38 -5.87
C LEU A 52 5.12 -9.86 -5.69
N ARG A 53 5.95 -9.29 -4.80
CA ARG A 53 5.98 -7.84 -4.57
C ARG A 53 6.45 -7.07 -5.81
N GLY A 54 7.43 -7.60 -6.54
CA GLY A 54 7.86 -7.05 -7.83
C GLY A 54 6.74 -7.01 -8.86
N LEU A 55 5.97 -8.09 -9.01
CA LEU A 55 4.82 -8.15 -9.94
C LEU A 55 3.71 -7.18 -9.55
N LEU A 56 3.35 -7.10 -8.25
CA LEU A 56 2.39 -6.11 -7.76
C LEU A 56 2.87 -4.67 -8.04
N GLY A 57 4.16 -4.40 -7.83
CA GLY A 57 4.78 -3.13 -8.19
C GLY A 57 4.65 -2.81 -9.67
N GLN A 58 4.91 -3.79 -10.56
CA GLN A 58 4.75 -3.61 -12.01
C GLN A 58 3.31 -3.29 -12.40
N ILE A 59 2.30 -3.97 -11.81
CA ILE A 59 0.88 -3.66 -12.05
C ILE A 59 0.57 -2.22 -11.65
N TYR A 60 1.08 -1.77 -10.50
CA TYR A 60 0.92 -0.40 -10.03
C TYR A 60 1.60 0.62 -10.94
N GLU A 61 2.81 0.34 -11.44
CA GLU A 61 3.48 1.20 -12.43
C GLU A 61 2.68 1.28 -13.74
N MET A 62 2.15 0.15 -14.21
CA MET A 62 1.32 0.10 -15.41
C MET A 62 0.04 0.91 -15.26
N ARG A 63 -0.64 0.78 -14.11
CA ARG A 63 -1.80 1.60 -13.73
C ARG A 63 -1.45 3.08 -13.67
N ALA A 64 -0.31 3.44 -13.08
CA ALA A 64 0.12 4.83 -13.01
C ALA A 64 0.39 5.42 -14.41
N HIS A 65 0.98 4.63 -15.32
CA HIS A 65 1.26 5.06 -16.69
C HIS A 65 -0.03 5.20 -17.52
N ASN A 66 -0.90 4.19 -17.48
CA ASN A 66 -2.17 4.18 -18.19
C ASN A 66 -3.29 3.71 -17.25
N PRO A 67 -3.99 4.64 -16.58
CA PRO A 67 -5.06 4.28 -15.65
C PRO A 67 -6.28 3.61 -16.30
N ASP A 68 -6.43 3.71 -17.63
CA ASP A 68 -7.51 3.02 -18.36
C ASP A 68 -7.16 1.56 -18.69
N ALA A 69 -5.91 1.12 -18.49
CA ALA A 69 -5.49 -0.26 -18.77
C ALA A 69 -6.07 -1.28 -17.78
N ILE A 70 -6.40 -0.84 -16.56
CA ILE A 70 -6.97 -1.67 -15.50
C ILE A 70 -7.85 -0.80 -14.59
N SER A 71 -9.05 -1.30 -14.26
CA SER A 71 -9.93 -0.59 -13.33
C SER A 71 -9.35 -0.61 -11.90
N GLY A 72 -9.63 0.40 -11.10
CA GLY A 72 -9.23 0.42 -9.70
C GLY A 72 -9.87 -0.72 -8.89
N SER A 73 -11.07 -1.18 -9.26
CA SER A 73 -11.71 -2.38 -8.68
C SER A 73 -10.95 -3.68 -8.97
N ASP A 74 -10.36 -3.81 -10.17
CA ASP A 74 -9.52 -4.96 -10.50
C ASP A 74 -8.20 -4.91 -9.72
N VAL A 75 -7.57 -3.72 -9.62
CA VAL A 75 -6.37 -3.54 -8.78
C VAL A 75 -6.66 -3.89 -7.33
N TYR A 76 -7.79 -3.45 -6.78
CA TYR A 76 -8.22 -3.84 -5.44
C TYR A 76 -8.40 -5.35 -5.32
N SER A 77 -9.03 -6.01 -6.30
CA SER A 77 -9.23 -7.46 -6.31
C SER A 77 -7.90 -8.21 -6.32
N ILE A 78 -6.93 -7.76 -7.12
CA ILE A 78 -5.57 -8.29 -7.16
C ILE A 78 -4.88 -8.12 -5.80
N MET A 79 -4.98 -6.94 -5.19
CA MET A 79 -4.41 -6.70 -3.86
C MET A 79 -5.04 -7.60 -2.80
N LYS A 80 -6.37 -7.76 -2.79
CA LYS A 80 -7.08 -8.62 -1.85
C LYS A 80 -6.72 -10.10 -2.05
N ALA A 81 -6.69 -10.56 -3.30
CA ALA A 81 -6.19 -11.89 -3.67
C ALA A 81 -4.76 -12.12 -3.16
N SER A 82 -3.89 -11.11 -3.29
CA SER A 82 -2.51 -11.19 -2.82
C SER A 82 -2.38 -11.40 -1.30
N MET A 83 -3.41 -11.06 -0.53
CA MET A 83 -3.39 -11.23 0.92
C MET A 83 -3.82 -12.64 1.34
N ILE A 84 -4.71 -13.29 0.58
CA ILE A 84 -5.39 -14.52 1.03
C ILE A 84 -5.00 -15.78 0.25
N MET A 85 -4.52 -15.66 -1.00
CA MET A 85 -4.26 -16.81 -1.86
C MET A 85 -2.99 -17.57 -1.48
N ASP A 86 -2.88 -18.82 -1.95
CA ASP A 86 -1.60 -19.52 -1.94
C ASP A 86 -0.55 -18.72 -2.74
N ARG A 87 0.70 -18.75 -2.26
CA ARG A 87 1.76 -17.91 -2.82
C ARG A 87 2.19 -18.36 -4.23
N GLN A 88 2.14 -19.66 -4.51
CA GLN A 88 2.54 -20.21 -5.80
C GLN A 88 1.44 -20.04 -6.85
N GLU A 89 0.18 -20.23 -6.45
CA GLU A 89 -0.98 -19.94 -7.31
C GLU A 89 -1.04 -18.44 -7.67
N LEU A 90 -0.87 -17.57 -6.68
CA LEU A 90 -0.80 -16.12 -6.89
C LEU A 90 0.34 -15.74 -7.84
N LEU A 91 1.50 -16.39 -7.73
CA LEU A 91 2.63 -16.11 -8.62
C LEU A 91 2.26 -16.40 -10.07
N THR A 92 1.59 -17.52 -10.35
CA THR A 92 1.13 -17.87 -11.71
C THR A 92 0.17 -16.81 -12.23
N LEU A 93 -0.88 -16.48 -11.46
CA LEU A 93 -1.91 -15.52 -11.86
C LEU A 93 -1.36 -14.10 -12.05
N LEU A 94 -0.43 -13.66 -11.20
CA LEU A 94 0.19 -12.34 -11.35
C LEU A 94 1.08 -12.25 -12.61
N ASN A 95 1.79 -13.33 -12.98
CA ASN A 95 2.55 -13.33 -14.23
C ASN A 95 1.62 -13.24 -15.45
N GLU A 96 0.54 -14.02 -15.46
CA GLU A 96 -0.47 -13.96 -16.52
C GLU A 96 -1.11 -12.58 -16.62
N GLY A 97 -1.51 -12.00 -15.47
CA GLY A 97 -2.10 -10.67 -15.40
C GLY A 97 -1.15 -9.56 -15.86
N VAL A 98 0.13 -9.63 -15.51
CA VAL A 98 1.13 -8.67 -16.02
C VAL A 98 1.25 -8.76 -17.54
N MET A 99 1.36 -9.97 -18.10
CA MET A 99 1.45 -10.17 -19.55
C MET A 99 0.21 -9.64 -20.28
N GLU A 100 -0.99 -9.84 -19.72
CA GLU A 100 -2.22 -9.31 -20.30
C GLU A 100 -2.25 -7.77 -20.28
N LEU A 101 -1.82 -7.16 -19.17
CA LEU A 101 -1.76 -5.70 -19.04
C LEU A 101 -0.73 -5.06 -19.99
N GLU A 102 0.43 -5.69 -20.15
CA GLU A 102 1.45 -5.25 -21.11
C GLU A 102 0.90 -5.21 -22.55
N GLN A 103 0.08 -6.20 -22.94
CA GLN A 103 -0.56 -6.23 -24.24
C GLN A 103 -1.61 -5.11 -24.41
N LYS A 104 -2.35 -4.78 -23.34
CA LYS A 104 -3.36 -3.69 -23.34
C LYS A 104 -2.73 -2.30 -23.43
N GLN A 105 -1.52 -2.10 -22.88
CA GLN A 105 -0.87 -0.78 -22.93
C GLN A 105 -0.62 -0.25 -24.36
N GLY A 106 -0.48 -1.14 -25.35
CA GLY A 106 -0.29 -0.76 -26.75
C GLY A 106 -1.55 -0.33 -27.51
N ALA A 107 -2.74 -0.48 -26.90
CA ALA A 107 -4.02 -0.35 -27.60
C ALA A 107 -4.99 0.55 -26.83
N GLY A 108 -4.95 1.87 -27.08
CA GLY A 108 -6.00 2.75 -26.59
C GLY A 108 -5.70 4.24 -26.69
N THR A 109 -6.74 5.04 -26.87
CA THR A 109 -6.72 6.47 -26.54
C THR A 109 -6.69 6.63 -25.03
N VAL A 110 -5.60 7.20 -24.50
CA VAL A 110 -5.49 7.56 -23.08
C VAL A 110 -6.53 8.65 -22.78
N VAL A 111 -7.56 8.33 -22.01
CA VAL A 111 -8.50 9.36 -21.52
C VAL A 111 -7.77 10.11 -20.43
N ARG A 112 -7.64 11.43 -20.60
CA ARG A 112 -6.91 12.27 -19.66
C ARG A 112 -7.76 12.54 -18.41
N ARG A 113 -7.91 11.52 -17.56
CA ARG A 113 -8.59 11.61 -16.26
C ARG A 113 -7.76 12.41 -15.26
N LYS A 114 -8.44 13.00 -14.28
CA LYS A 114 -7.78 13.70 -13.17
C LYS A 114 -7.06 12.69 -12.28
N ARG A 115 -5.74 12.79 -12.19
CA ARG A 115 -4.89 11.80 -11.50
C ARG A 115 -4.92 12.05 -9.99
N VAL A 116 -5.29 11.05 -9.20
CA VAL A 116 -5.36 11.17 -7.74
C VAL A 116 -4.61 10.05 -7.03
N VAL A 117 -4.13 10.34 -5.82
CA VAL A 117 -3.56 9.35 -4.89
C VAL A 117 -4.54 9.12 -3.74
N LEU A 118 -4.75 7.86 -3.37
CA LEU A 118 -5.43 7.54 -2.12
C LEU A 118 -4.41 7.43 -0.98
N SER A 119 -4.67 8.05 0.17
CA SER A 119 -3.83 7.87 1.37
C SER A 119 -4.71 7.53 2.56
N GLY A 120 -4.30 6.59 3.40
CA GLY A 120 -5.14 6.21 4.53
C GLY A 120 -4.73 4.92 5.21
N GLY A 121 -5.69 4.35 5.92
CA GLY A 121 -5.57 3.07 6.60
C GLY A 121 -5.95 1.89 5.69
N ILE A 122 -6.85 1.06 6.19
CA ILE A 122 -7.49 -0.02 5.42
C ILE A 122 -8.58 0.61 4.55
N CYS A 123 -8.62 0.24 3.27
CA CYS A 123 -9.74 0.51 2.38
C CYS A 123 -10.29 -0.84 1.93
N ASP A 124 -11.44 -1.25 2.47
CA ASP A 124 -12.10 -2.49 2.08
C ASP A 124 -13.29 -2.26 1.13
N PHE A 125 -13.32 -1.09 0.49
CA PHE A 125 -14.43 -0.63 -0.33
C PHE A 125 -14.04 -0.56 -1.81
N PRO A 126 -14.27 -1.62 -2.62
CA PRO A 126 -13.96 -1.59 -4.05
C PRO A 126 -14.72 -0.47 -4.78
N ASP A 127 -15.93 -0.14 -4.32
CA ASP A 127 -16.82 0.83 -4.97
C ASP A 127 -16.24 2.25 -4.97
N VAL A 128 -15.38 2.60 -4.01
CA VAL A 128 -14.70 3.91 -3.98
C VAL A 128 -13.93 4.17 -5.28
N TYR A 129 -13.29 3.13 -5.83
CA TYR A 129 -12.53 3.27 -7.08
C TYR A 129 -13.46 3.55 -8.26
N ALA A 130 -14.56 2.79 -8.38
CA ALA A 130 -15.54 2.97 -9.44
C ALA A 130 -16.19 4.36 -9.38
N ILE A 131 -16.58 4.84 -8.20
CA ILE A 131 -17.22 6.16 -8.04
C ILE A 131 -16.24 7.29 -8.39
N ILE A 132 -14.95 7.18 -8.03
CA ILE A 132 -13.92 8.16 -8.45
C ILE A 132 -13.77 8.16 -9.97
N GLU A 133 -13.75 6.96 -10.58
CA GLU A 133 -13.61 6.79 -12.02
C GLU A 133 -14.78 7.36 -12.82
N GLU A 134 -16.01 7.10 -12.36
CA GLU A 134 -17.24 7.67 -12.91
C GLU A 134 -17.31 9.20 -12.78
N ALA A 135 -16.70 9.76 -11.72
CA ALA A 135 -16.58 11.20 -11.52
C ALA A 135 -15.46 11.84 -12.39
N GLY A 136 -14.78 11.07 -13.25
CA GLY A 136 -13.73 11.57 -14.16
C GLY A 136 -12.31 11.53 -13.58
N GLY A 137 -12.14 10.89 -12.43
CA GLY A 137 -10.85 10.69 -11.78
C GLY A 137 -10.18 9.38 -12.18
N ALA A 138 -8.89 9.28 -11.85
CA ALA A 138 -8.13 8.03 -11.92
C ALA A 138 -7.26 7.93 -10.69
N VAL A 139 -7.44 6.88 -9.90
CA VAL A 139 -6.49 6.58 -8.83
C VAL A 139 -5.24 6.00 -9.49
N VAL A 140 -4.10 6.70 -9.39
CA VAL A 140 -2.84 6.32 -10.06
C VAL A 140 -1.87 5.63 -9.12
N TRP A 141 -2.04 5.84 -7.81
CA TRP A 141 -1.24 5.24 -6.75
C TRP A 141 -1.97 5.30 -5.42
N ASP A 142 -1.43 4.63 -4.40
CA ASP A 142 -1.92 4.75 -3.04
C ASP A 142 -0.83 4.66 -1.94
N ASP A 143 -1.17 5.18 -0.77
CA ASP A 143 -0.52 4.99 0.52
C ASP A 143 -1.51 4.33 1.49
N LEU A 144 -1.90 3.08 1.20
CA LEU A 144 -2.88 2.31 1.99
C LEU A 144 -2.26 1.07 2.65
N CYS A 145 -2.83 0.64 3.77
CA CYS A 145 -2.46 -0.61 4.44
C CYS A 145 -2.72 -1.83 3.56
N MET A 146 -3.75 -1.77 2.70
CA MET A 146 -4.08 -2.82 1.73
C MET A 146 -3.64 -2.54 0.30
N GLY A 147 -2.73 -1.59 0.12
CA GLY A 147 -2.17 -1.22 -1.18
C GLY A 147 -0.65 -1.23 -1.14
N THR A 148 -0.03 -0.13 -1.57
CA THR A 148 1.42 -0.01 -1.78
C THR A 148 2.26 -0.42 -0.57
N ARG A 149 1.80 -0.15 0.66
CA ARG A 149 2.55 -0.50 1.87
C ARG A 149 2.80 -2.01 2.03
N THR A 150 1.99 -2.85 1.39
CA THR A 150 2.13 -4.32 1.41
C THR A 150 3.36 -4.77 0.65
N PHE A 151 3.60 -4.22 -0.54
CA PHE A 151 4.70 -4.63 -1.41
C PHE A 151 5.95 -3.73 -1.32
N ALA A 152 5.85 -2.55 -0.72
CA ALA A 152 6.96 -1.61 -0.56
C ALA A 152 8.18 -2.20 0.20
N GLY A 153 9.38 -1.75 -0.21
CA GLY A 153 10.68 -2.01 0.41
C GLY A 153 11.20 -3.44 0.17
N ASP A 154 12.49 -3.64 -0.07
CA ASP A 154 13.06 -4.96 -0.38
C ASP A 154 13.83 -5.59 0.78
N TYR A 155 14.26 -6.84 0.59
CA TYR A 155 15.14 -7.49 1.54
C TYR A 155 16.57 -7.02 1.31
N ALA A 156 17.20 -6.47 2.34
CA ALA A 156 18.64 -6.20 2.30
C ALA A 156 19.42 -7.51 2.17
N ALA A 157 20.53 -7.48 1.43
CA ALA A 157 21.48 -8.58 1.35
C ALA A 157 22.16 -8.78 2.71
N LYS A 158 21.58 -9.65 3.55
CA LYS A 158 22.11 -10.03 4.87
C LYS A 158 22.34 -11.53 4.97
N GLU A 159 23.34 -11.90 5.75
CA GLU A 159 23.62 -13.31 6.05
C GLU A 159 22.51 -13.95 6.88
N ASP A 160 21.92 -13.26 7.86
CA ASP A 160 20.77 -13.78 8.62
C ASP A 160 19.44 -13.42 7.92
N PRO A 161 18.65 -14.42 7.44
CA PRO A 161 17.37 -14.15 6.77
C PRO A 161 16.35 -13.47 7.68
N VAL A 162 16.37 -13.74 8.99
CA VAL A 162 15.47 -13.08 9.95
C VAL A 162 15.84 -11.60 10.08
N ALA A 163 17.13 -11.28 10.07
CA ALA A 163 17.60 -9.90 10.09
C ALA A 163 17.28 -9.13 8.80
N ALA A 164 17.21 -9.82 7.66
CA ALA A 164 16.76 -9.23 6.39
C ALA A 164 15.25 -8.91 6.43
N ILE A 165 14.44 -9.82 6.94
CA ILE A 165 13.00 -9.61 7.15
C ILE A 165 12.75 -8.43 8.11
N ALA A 166 13.45 -8.42 9.26
CA ALA A 166 13.37 -7.33 10.24
C ALA A 166 13.72 -5.97 9.60
N GLY A 167 14.80 -5.91 8.82
CA GLY A 167 15.24 -4.71 8.10
C GLY A 167 14.14 -4.14 7.21
N ARG A 168 13.50 -5.00 6.39
CA ARG A 168 12.40 -4.57 5.53
C ARG A 168 11.25 -3.92 6.32
N TYR A 169 10.88 -4.48 7.48
CA TYR A 169 9.81 -3.91 8.32
C TYR A 169 10.18 -2.58 8.96
N LEU A 170 11.48 -2.32 9.21
CA LEU A 170 11.97 -1.05 9.74
C LEU A 170 12.03 0.05 8.68
N GLU A 171 12.34 -0.33 7.43
CA GLU A 171 12.62 0.60 6.33
C GLU A 171 11.43 0.92 5.44
N ARG A 172 10.50 -0.03 5.24
CA ARG A 172 9.33 0.18 4.37
C ARG A 172 8.42 1.30 4.88
N VAL A 173 7.55 1.83 4.02
CA VAL A 173 6.53 2.82 4.42
C VAL A 173 5.66 2.25 5.56
N VAL A 174 5.55 3.01 6.64
CA VAL A 174 4.94 2.54 7.89
C VAL A 174 3.56 3.14 8.14
N CYS A 175 2.74 2.36 8.84
CA CYS A 175 1.49 2.82 9.44
C CYS A 175 1.78 3.93 10.47
N PRO A 176 0.89 4.94 10.64
CA PRO A 176 1.01 5.96 11.69
C PRO A 176 1.11 5.39 13.12
N ALA A 177 0.74 4.13 13.34
CA ALA A 177 0.99 3.44 14.60
C ALA A 177 2.49 3.20 14.90
N LYS A 178 3.39 3.55 13.98
CA LYS A 178 4.84 3.42 14.09
C LYS A 178 5.52 4.76 13.85
N HIS A 179 6.59 5.01 14.57
CA HIS A 179 7.39 6.22 14.48
C HIS A 179 8.75 5.94 13.84
N SER A 180 8.94 6.39 12.60
CA SER A 180 10.23 6.38 11.92
C SER A 180 10.89 7.77 11.86
N GLY A 181 10.14 8.82 12.16
CA GLY A 181 10.59 10.21 12.13
C GLY A 181 9.41 11.17 12.28
N LEU A 182 9.70 12.44 12.51
CA LEU A 182 8.65 13.46 12.69
C LEU A 182 7.90 13.74 11.39
N THR A 183 8.61 13.76 10.26
CA THR A 183 8.02 14.20 8.98
C THR A 183 7.84 13.11 7.93
N ASN A 184 8.47 11.95 8.13
CA ASN A 184 8.62 10.90 7.12
C ASN A 184 7.33 10.56 6.34
N ARG A 185 6.17 10.51 7.01
CA ARG A 185 4.91 10.17 6.35
C ARG A 185 4.43 11.24 5.36
N ALA A 186 4.49 12.51 5.73
CA ALA A 186 4.12 13.56 4.77
C ALA A 186 5.17 13.72 3.68
N ASP A 187 6.46 13.62 4.02
CA ASP A 187 7.53 13.68 3.02
C ASP A 187 7.36 12.58 1.96
N ASN A 188 7.03 11.35 2.40
CA ASN A 188 6.73 10.24 1.50
C ASN A 188 5.47 10.48 0.67
N LEU A 189 4.39 11.02 1.25
CA LEU A 189 3.15 11.30 0.53
C LEU A 189 3.34 12.42 -0.51
N VAL A 190 4.00 13.51 -0.17
CA VAL A 190 4.33 14.61 -1.10
C VAL A 190 5.24 14.12 -2.22
N LYS A 191 6.27 13.34 -1.89
CA LYS A 191 7.15 12.71 -2.88
C LYS A 191 6.35 11.84 -3.86
N MET A 192 5.48 10.97 -3.33
CA MET A 192 4.62 10.09 -4.12
C MET A 192 3.69 10.88 -5.04
N VAL A 193 3.06 11.95 -4.57
CA VAL A 193 2.21 12.81 -5.41
C VAL A 193 2.99 13.36 -6.61
N ARG A 194 4.21 13.87 -6.36
CA ARG A 194 5.08 14.42 -7.41
C ARG A 194 5.56 13.35 -8.40
N GLU A 195 6.05 12.21 -7.90
CA GLU A 195 6.56 11.12 -8.75
C GLU A 195 5.48 10.50 -9.64
N ARG A 196 4.21 10.60 -9.23
CA ARG A 196 3.07 10.03 -9.96
C ARG A 196 2.30 11.05 -10.78
N ASP A 197 2.75 12.30 -10.84
CA ASP A 197 2.06 13.41 -11.49
C ASP A 197 0.58 13.47 -11.07
N ALA A 198 0.34 13.33 -9.76
CA ALA A 198 -1.00 13.34 -9.20
C ALA A 198 -1.44 14.79 -8.92
N GLN A 199 -2.68 15.11 -9.30
CA GLN A 199 -3.27 16.43 -9.18
C GLN A 199 -3.97 16.63 -7.82
N GLY A 200 -4.25 15.56 -7.09
CA GLY A 200 -4.86 15.65 -5.77
C GLY A 200 -4.73 14.39 -4.94
N VAL A 201 -5.00 14.52 -3.63
CA VAL A 201 -4.98 13.41 -2.67
C VAL A 201 -6.34 13.25 -2.01
N ILE A 202 -6.87 12.03 -2.04
CA ILE A 202 -8.06 11.65 -1.28
C ILE A 202 -7.59 10.89 -0.04
N ILE A 203 -7.80 11.50 1.13
CA ILE A 203 -7.43 10.91 2.41
C ILE A 203 -8.61 10.10 2.93
N LEU A 204 -8.45 8.77 2.95
CA LEU A 204 -9.41 7.83 3.52
C LEU A 204 -9.13 7.66 5.02
N LEU A 205 -10.07 8.11 5.84
CA LEU A 205 -10.02 7.97 7.29
C LEU A 205 -11.10 7.00 7.75
N LEU A 206 -10.70 5.78 8.14
CA LEU A 206 -11.61 4.88 8.84
C LEU A 206 -11.91 5.48 10.22
N LYS A 207 -13.19 5.63 10.52
CA LYS A 207 -13.65 6.16 11.80
C LYS A 207 -13.07 5.34 12.96
N PHE A 208 -12.65 6.04 14.02
CA PHE A 208 -11.97 5.47 15.18
C PHE A 208 -10.59 4.85 14.91
N CYS A 209 -9.99 5.10 13.74
CA CYS A 209 -8.59 4.81 13.52
C CYS A 209 -7.71 5.95 14.07
N ASP A 210 -7.53 5.99 15.40
CA ASP A 210 -6.83 7.08 16.09
C ASP A 210 -5.47 7.43 15.47
N PRO A 211 -4.58 6.47 15.13
CA PRO A 211 -3.29 6.81 14.54
C PRO A 211 -3.43 7.59 13.23
N HIS A 212 -4.40 7.24 12.38
CA HIS A 212 -4.65 7.97 11.14
C HIS A 212 -5.32 9.33 11.39
N ALA A 213 -6.21 9.43 12.39
CA ALA A 213 -6.86 10.68 12.77
C ALA A 213 -5.86 11.71 13.33
N PHE A 214 -4.90 11.27 14.16
CA PHE A 214 -3.83 12.13 14.68
C PHE A 214 -2.88 12.63 13.59
N ASP A 215 -2.61 11.81 12.58
CA ASP A 215 -1.72 12.19 11.48
C ASP A 215 -2.40 13.10 10.44
N TYR A 216 -3.73 13.07 10.32
CA TYR A 216 -4.45 13.83 9.29
C TYR A 216 -4.13 15.33 9.28
N PRO A 217 -4.21 16.09 10.40
CA PRO A 217 -3.89 17.51 10.41
C PRO A 217 -2.46 17.80 9.92
N TYR A 218 -1.52 16.92 10.30
CA TYR A 218 -0.13 17.02 9.89
C TYR A 218 0.05 16.77 8.38
N LEU A 219 -0.54 15.70 7.85
CA LEU A 219 -0.49 15.36 6.42
C LEU A 219 -1.17 16.45 5.57
N LYS A 220 -2.34 16.94 6.00
CA LYS A 220 -3.06 18.03 5.33
C LYS A 220 -2.18 19.28 5.22
N ASN A 221 -1.58 19.72 6.34
CA ASN A 221 -0.75 20.92 6.36
C ASN A 221 0.47 20.81 5.43
N ALA A 222 1.04 19.61 5.29
CA ALA A 222 2.15 19.39 4.36
C ALA A 222 1.70 19.46 2.90
N LEU A 223 0.57 18.86 2.55
CA LEU A 223 -0.01 18.94 1.21
C LEU A 223 -0.40 20.38 0.84
N ASP A 224 -1.04 21.10 1.75
CA ASP A 224 -1.44 22.50 1.55
C ASP A 224 -0.21 23.41 1.29
N LYS A 225 0.89 23.21 2.04
CA LYS A 225 2.16 23.94 1.84
C LYS A 225 2.76 23.72 0.46
N GLU A 226 2.54 22.54 -0.11
CA GLU A 226 3.01 22.15 -1.43
C GLU A 226 2.01 22.48 -2.53
N GLY A 227 0.89 23.13 -2.19
CA GLY A 227 -0.16 23.48 -3.13
C GLY A 227 -0.89 22.27 -3.70
N VAL A 228 -0.85 21.12 -3.03
CA VAL A 228 -1.52 19.88 -3.47
C VAL A 228 -2.96 19.86 -2.91
N PRO A 229 -3.98 19.95 -3.77
CA PRO A 229 -5.37 19.81 -3.34
C PRO A 229 -5.61 18.46 -2.66
N ASN A 230 -6.34 18.49 -1.55
CA ASN A 230 -6.68 17.28 -0.81
C ASN A 230 -8.10 17.32 -0.25
N MET A 231 -8.71 16.16 -0.12
CA MET A 231 -10.01 15.98 0.53
C MET A 231 -9.94 14.89 1.59
N LEU A 232 -10.70 15.06 2.68
CA LEU A 232 -10.91 14.02 3.68
C LEU A 232 -12.21 13.29 3.37
N LEU A 233 -12.13 11.96 3.26
CA LEU A 233 -13.26 11.06 3.24
C LEU A 233 -13.22 10.18 4.48
N GLU A 234 -14.06 10.52 5.46
CA GLU A 234 -14.32 9.64 6.59
C GLU A 234 -15.24 8.49 6.14
N VAL A 235 -14.87 7.26 6.51
CA VAL A 235 -15.60 6.02 6.20
C VAL A 235 -15.84 5.21 7.48
N GLU A 236 -16.95 4.47 7.52
CA GLU A 236 -17.28 3.57 8.63
C GLU A 236 -17.18 2.11 8.19
N ASP A 237 -18.13 1.25 8.58
CA ASP A 237 -18.28 -0.11 8.06
C ASP A 237 -18.91 -0.14 6.66
N GLN A 238 -19.63 0.92 6.29
CA GLN A 238 -20.24 1.13 4.99
C GLN A 238 -19.82 2.48 4.42
N LEU A 239 -19.83 2.56 3.08
CA LEU A 239 -19.67 3.84 2.40
C LEU A 239 -20.92 4.70 2.60
N PRO A 240 -20.77 6.04 2.60
CA PRO A 240 -21.90 6.93 2.40
C PRO A 240 -22.65 6.58 1.11
N PRO A 241 -23.96 6.88 1.00
CA PRO A 241 -24.73 6.60 -0.21
C PRO A 241 -24.03 7.11 -1.48
N ASP A 242 -23.96 6.26 -2.50
CA ASP A 242 -23.16 6.50 -3.71
C ASP A 242 -23.37 7.88 -4.34
N GLY A 243 -24.62 8.35 -4.39
CA GLY A 243 -24.95 9.67 -4.93
C GLY A 243 -24.30 10.82 -4.15
N GLN A 244 -24.24 10.73 -2.82
CA GLN A 244 -23.55 11.72 -1.99
C GLN A 244 -22.04 11.66 -2.20
N LEU A 245 -21.49 10.45 -2.30
CA LEU A 245 -20.05 10.26 -2.46
C LEU A 245 -19.59 10.75 -3.84
N ARG A 246 -20.36 10.43 -4.88
CA ARG A 246 -20.14 10.89 -6.26
C ARG A 246 -20.10 12.40 -6.36
N THR A 247 -21.10 13.11 -5.82
CA THR A 247 -21.10 14.59 -5.84
C THR A 247 -19.88 15.19 -5.14
N ARG A 248 -19.41 14.57 -4.04
CA ARG A 248 -18.20 15.03 -3.35
C ARG A 248 -16.94 14.81 -4.20
N PHE A 249 -16.83 13.69 -4.90
CA PHE A 249 -15.71 13.44 -5.80
C PHE A 249 -15.77 14.33 -7.05
N GLU A 250 -16.93 14.51 -7.68
CA GLU A 250 -17.13 15.43 -8.81
C GLU A 250 -16.66 16.84 -8.43
N ALA A 251 -17.16 17.37 -7.31
CA ALA A 251 -16.75 18.70 -6.83
C ALA A 251 -15.24 18.80 -6.52
N PHE A 252 -14.63 17.74 -5.97
CA PHE A 252 -13.18 17.71 -5.73
C PHE A 252 -12.39 17.68 -7.04
N LEU A 253 -12.79 16.84 -8.00
CA LEU A 253 -12.10 16.65 -9.27
C LEU A 253 -12.26 17.86 -10.21
N GLU A 254 -13.39 18.57 -10.15
CA GLU A 254 -13.60 19.85 -10.86
C GLU A 254 -12.65 20.97 -10.40
N MET A 255 -12.20 20.91 -9.14
CA MET A 255 -11.24 21.87 -8.57
C MET A 255 -9.78 21.59 -9.01
N LEU A 256 -9.47 20.38 -9.49
CA LEU A 256 -8.11 19.94 -9.88
C LEU A 256 -7.69 20.40 -11.29
#